data_AF-A0A6L6WPM0-F1
#
_entry.id   AF-A0A6L6WPM0-F1
#
_cell.length_a   1.000
_cell.length_b   1.000
_cell.length_c   1.000
_cell.angle_alpha   90.00
_cell.angle_beta   90.00
_cell.angle_gamma   90.00
#
_symmetry.space_group_name_H-M   'P 1'
#
loop_
_entity.id
_entity.type
_entity.pdbx_description
1 polymer ?
#
loop_
_entity_poly.entity_id
_entity_poly.type
_entity_poly.pdbx_seq_one_letter_code
_entity_poly.pdbx_strand_id
1 'polypeptide(L)'
;MTDQKPPIIPTRVIPSGAPLPDRPPEPGELPPWWPPPPPPAAPAPPPPPPPPPPSHPGTIEVRITYEPPVPVEPTPSRWQWLTDWLRPWQSLVAAGIALLPAFDGYSLATGWGAALHDARTTESIGAAYVLAGAGIGMALLLDRTGRLLPRALLVTSMVGALGVMDWWDPFLMLTGVSR
;
A
#
# COMPACT_ATOMS: atom_id res chain seq x y z
N MET A 1 -86.34 -18.75 -18.77
CA MET A 1 -86.92 -19.83 -19.59
C MET A 1 -85.80 -20.59 -20.27
N THR A 2 -85.46 -21.77 -19.74
CA THR A 2 -85.00 -22.96 -20.47
C THR A 2 -84.81 -24.05 -19.43
N ASP A 3 -85.92 -24.74 -19.18
CA ASP A 3 -86.01 -25.96 -18.40
C ASP A 3 -85.39 -27.08 -19.24
N GLN A 4 -84.16 -27.49 -18.94
CA GLN A 4 -83.55 -28.68 -19.57
C GLN A 4 -83.48 -29.79 -18.54
N LYS A 5 -84.55 -30.61 -18.52
CA LYS A 5 -84.57 -31.88 -17.80
C LYS A 5 -83.52 -32.82 -18.42
N PRO A 6 -82.57 -33.37 -17.64
CA PRO A 6 -81.58 -34.29 -18.17
C PRO A 6 -82.26 -35.57 -18.71
N PRO A 7 -81.68 -36.20 -19.75
CA PRO A 7 -82.30 -37.31 -20.47
C PRO A 7 -82.51 -38.53 -19.55
N ILE A 8 -83.67 -39.18 -19.70
CA ILE A 8 -84.00 -40.39 -18.95
C ILE A 8 -83.11 -41.52 -19.45
N ILE A 9 -82.16 -41.93 -18.62
CA ILE A 9 -81.31 -43.10 -18.88
C ILE A 9 -82.14 -44.34 -18.53
N PRO A 10 -82.38 -45.28 -19.46
CA PRO A 10 -83.14 -46.49 -19.14
C PRO A 10 -82.37 -47.33 -18.12
N THR A 11 -82.92 -47.45 -16.92
CA THR A 11 -82.32 -48.21 -15.83
C THR A 11 -82.54 -49.71 -16.07
N ARG A 12 -81.60 -50.29 -16.84
CA ARG A 12 -81.37 -51.74 -17.00
C ARG A 12 -82.44 -52.49 -17.80
N VAL A 13 -82.04 -52.95 -18.99
CA VAL A 13 -82.78 -53.94 -19.78
C VAL A 13 -82.61 -55.31 -19.10
N ILE A 14 -83.69 -55.89 -18.59
CA ILE A 14 -83.66 -57.26 -18.06
C ILE A 14 -83.60 -58.22 -19.26
N PRO A 15 -82.55 -59.05 -19.40
CA PRO A 15 -82.44 -59.98 -20.51
C PRO A 15 -83.56 -61.02 -20.48
N SER A 16 -84.08 -61.38 -21.65
CA SER A 16 -85.15 -62.37 -21.80
C SER A 16 -84.71 -63.73 -21.23
N GLY A 17 -85.41 -64.23 -20.21
CA GLY A 17 -85.17 -65.53 -19.57
C GLY A 17 -84.63 -65.49 -18.13
N ALA A 18 -84.39 -64.30 -17.56
CA ALA A 18 -84.10 -64.19 -16.13
C ALA A 18 -85.36 -64.48 -15.29
N PRO A 19 -85.30 -65.27 -14.21
CA PRO A 19 -86.45 -65.51 -13.35
C PRO A 19 -86.90 -64.19 -12.74
N LEU A 20 -88.15 -63.79 -12.99
CA LEU A 20 -88.75 -62.66 -12.29
C LEU A 20 -88.92 -63.04 -10.81
N PRO A 21 -88.80 -62.09 -9.88
CA PRO A 21 -89.09 -62.34 -8.47
C PRO A 21 -90.52 -62.89 -8.32
N ASP A 22 -90.69 -63.93 -7.50
CA ASP A 22 -92.00 -64.60 -7.29
C ASP A 22 -93.08 -63.66 -6.76
N ARG A 23 -92.68 -62.54 -6.14
CA ARG A 23 -93.57 -61.45 -5.75
C ARG A 23 -92.87 -60.09 -5.83
N PRO A 24 -93.61 -59.01 -6.11
CA PRO A 24 -93.11 -57.66 -5.88
C PRO A 24 -92.86 -57.41 -4.38
N PRO A 25 -91.85 -56.58 -4.01
CA PRO A 25 -91.59 -56.23 -2.62
C PRO A 25 -92.72 -55.36 -2.04
N GLU A 26 -93.03 -55.55 -0.76
CA GLU A 26 -94.04 -54.76 -0.06
C GLU A 26 -93.50 -53.37 0.36
N PRO A 27 -94.38 -52.36 0.57
CA PRO A 27 -93.94 -51.01 0.94
C PRO A 27 -93.20 -51.01 2.29
N GLY A 28 -91.88 -50.80 2.25
CA GLY A 28 -91.02 -50.75 3.44
C GLY A 28 -89.91 -51.82 3.47
N GLU A 29 -89.99 -52.84 2.62
CA GLU A 29 -88.89 -53.78 2.41
C GLU A 29 -87.89 -53.20 1.39
N LEU A 30 -86.60 -53.20 1.76
CA LEU A 30 -85.54 -52.84 0.80
C LEU A 30 -85.50 -53.88 -0.32
N PRO A 31 -85.56 -53.48 -1.60
CA PRO A 31 -85.45 -54.42 -2.70
C PRO A 31 -84.13 -55.19 -2.64
N PRO A 32 -84.11 -56.48 -2.96
CA PRO A 32 -82.93 -57.34 -2.79
C PRO A 32 -81.74 -56.94 -3.68
N TRP A 33 -81.96 -56.08 -4.67
CA TRP A 33 -80.92 -55.51 -5.52
C TRP A 33 -80.32 -54.20 -4.99
N TRP A 34 -80.70 -53.74 -3.79
CA TRP A 34 -80.13 -52.56 -3.15
C TRP A 34 -79.00 -52.94 -2.17
N PRO A 35 -77.79 -52.38 -2.28
CA PRO A 35 -76.71 -52.64 -1.33
C PRO A 35 -77.02 -51.99 0.04
N PRO A 36 -76.63 -52.62 1.17
CA PRO A 36 -76.77 -52.02 2.50
C PRO A 36 -75.91 -50.75 2.63
N PRO A 37 -76.31 -49.75 3.44
CA PRO A 37 -75.54 -48.52 3.61
C PRO A 37 -74.17 -48.80 4.24
N PRO A 38 -73.09 -48.11 3.78
CA PRO A 38 -71.76 -48.29 4.35
C PRO A 38 -71.66 -47.74 5.79
N PRO A 39 -70.83 -48.35 6.65
CA PRO A 39 -70.62 -47.87 8.02
C PRO A 39 -69.95 -46.48 8.03
N PRO A 40 -70.13 -45.69 9.12
CA PRO A 40 -69.54 -44.34 9.23
C PRO A 40 -68.01 -44.35 9.09
N ALA A 41 -67.47 -43.45 8.28
CA ALA A 41 -66.03 -43.30 8.08
C ALA A 41 -65.34 -42.75 9.35
N ALA A 42 -64.17 -43.28 9.68
CA ALA A 42 -63.33 -42.75 10.74
C ALA A 42 -62.81 -41.33 10.42
N PRO A 43 -62.54 -40.49 11.42
CA PRO A 43 -61.95 -39.17 11.21
C PRO A 43 -60.60 -39.23 10.47
N ALA A 44 -60.38 -38.33 9.53
CA ALA A 44 -59.10 -38.24 8.81
C ALA A 44 -57.96 -37.79 9.74
N PRO A 45 -56.73 -38.33 9.58
CA PRO A 45 -55.56 -37.85 10.30
C PRO A 45 -55.20 -36.41 9.91
N PRO A 46 -54.52 -35.66 10.80
CA PRO A 46 -54.09 -34.28 10.50
C PRO A 46 -53.07 -34.26 9.35
N PRO A 47 -53.03 -33.16 8.57
CA PRO A 47 -52.10 -33.03 7.45
C PRO A 47 -50.63 -32.98 7.92
N PRO A 48 -49.68 -33.50 7.11
CA PRO A 48 -48.26 -33.42 7.42
C PRO A 48 -47.75 -31.97 7.40
N PRO A 49 -46.69 -31.63 8.16
CA PRO A 49 -46.09 -30.31 8.13
C PRO A 49 -45.50 -29.99 6.74
N PRO A 50 -45.50 -28.70 6.33
CA PRO A 50 -44.92 -28.29 5.05
C PRO A 50 -43.40 -28.55 5.01
N PRO A 51 -42.84 -28.86 3.83
CA PRO A 51 -41.40 -29.04 3.67
C PRO A 51 -40.63 -27.73 3.95
N PRO A 52 -39.37 -27.82 4.44
CA PRO A 52 -38.53 -26.65 4.66
C PRO A 52 -38.22 -25.94 3.33
N PRO A 53 -38.04 -24.59 3.34
CA PRO A 53 -37.70 -23.83 2.15
C PRO A 53 -36.32 -24.24 1.58
N PRO A 54 -36.10 -24.09 0.27
CA PRO A 54 -34.81 -24.40 -0.35
C PRO A 54 -33.70 -23.51 0.23
N SER A 55 -32.58 -24.12 0.61
CA SER A 55 -31.39 -23.41 1.07
C SER A 55 -30.86 -22.49 -0.03
N HIS A 56 -30.78 -21.18 0.25
CA HIS A 56 -30.15 -20.21 -0.66
C HIS A 56 -28.69 -20.59 -0.96
N PRO A 57 -28.19 -20.38 -2.19
CA PRO A 57 -26.78 -20.59 -2.49
C PRO A 57 -25.93 -19.69 -1.58
N GLY A 58 -25.01 -20.29 -0.83
CA GLY A 58 -24.15 -19.59 0.11
C GLY A 58 -23.39 -18.45 -0.55
N THR A 59 -23.20 -17.36 0.19
CA THR A 59 -22.41 -16.20 -0.25
C THR A 59 -20.98 -16.63 -0.58
N ILE A 60 -20.56 -16.43 -1.84
CA ILE A 60 -19.19 -16.68 -2.27
C ILE A 60 -18.32 -15.51 -1.80
N GLU A 61 -17.57 -15.70 -0.72
CA GLU A 61 -16.60 -14.71 -0.24
C GLU A 61 -15.28 -14.85 -1.02
N VAL A 62 -15.07 -13.97 -2.00
CA VAL A 62 -13.79 -13.89 -2.72
C VAL A 62 -12.79 -13.10 -1.86
N ARG A 63 -11.89 -13.82 -1.18
CA ARG A 63 -10.81 -13.22 -0.41
C ARG A 63 -9.59 -12.97 -1.30
N ILE A 64 -9.41 -11.72 -1.74
CA ILE A 64 -8.20 -11.28 -2.44
C ILE A 64 -7.10 -11.08 -1.40
N THR A 65 -6.08 -11.94 -1.44
CA THR A 65 -4.89 -11.78 -0.60
C THR A 65 -3.91 -10.90 -1.37
N TYR A 66 -3.69 -9.68 -0.89
CA TYR A 66 -2.66 -8.79 -1.43
C TYR A 66 -1.32 -9.12 -0.78
N GLU A 67 -0.39 -9.66 -1.56
CA GLU A 67 1.00 -9.81 -1.13
C GLU A 67 1.76 -8.56 -1.57
N PRO A 68 2.20 -7.70 -0.62
CA PRO A 68 2.95 -6.51 -0.97
C PRO A 68 4.27 -6.91 -1.64
N PRO A 69 4.71 -6.20 -2.70
CA PRO A 69 6.00 -6.46 -3.30
C PRO A 69 7.10 -6.29 -2.26
N VAL A 70 8.02 -7.26 -2.19
CA VAL A 70 9.20 -7.18 -1.32
C VAL A 70 9.96 -5.89 -1.66
N PRO A 71 10.25 -5.02 -0.67
CA PRO A 71 11.04 -3.82 -0.91
C PRO A 71 12.40 -4.22 -1.48
N VAL A 72 12.67 -3.86 -2.74
CA VAL A 72 14.00 -4.02 -3.32
C VAL A 72 14.88 -2.96 -2.70
N GLU A 73 15.87 -3.38 -1.90
CA GLU A 73 16.89 -2.46 -1.40
C GLU A 73 17.66 -1.88 -2.60
N PRO A 74 17.70 -0.55 -2.76
CA PRO A 74 18.41 0.06 -3.87
C PRO A 74 19.89 -0.30 -3.77
N THR A 75 20.46 -0.85 -4.85
CA THR A 75 21.88 -1.18 -4.91
C THR A 75 22.71 0.08 -4.62
N PRO A 76 23.67 0.02 -3.68
CA PRO A 76 24.42 1.20 -3.31
C PRO A 76 25.22 1.71 -4.50
N SER A 77 25.06 3.00 -4.82
CA SER A 77 25.84 3.65 -5.85
C SER A 77 27.33 3.64 -5.45
N ARG A 78 28.24 3.46 -6.41
CA ARG A 78 29.70 3.56 -6.13
C ARG A 78 30.09 4.92 -5.55
N TRP A 79 29.27 5.94 -5.77
CA TRP A 79 29.45 7.30 -5.29
C TRP A 79 28.62 7.63 -4.04
N GLN A 80 27.86 6.68 -3.48
CA GLN A 80 27.06 6.93 -2.28
C GLN A 80 27.94 7.36 -1.10
N TRP A 81 29.07 6.67 -0.90
CA TRP A 81 30.08 7.09 0.08
C TRP A 81 30.47 8.55 -0.09
N LEU A 82 30.67 9.00 -1.33
CA LEU A 82 31.08 10.36 -1.61
C LEU A 82 29.95 11.33 -1.30
N THR A 83 28.71 11.06 -1.71
CA THR A 83 27.55 11.91 -1.37
C THR A 83 27.23 11.92 0.13
N ASP A 84 27.38 10.79 0.81
CA ASP A 84 27.15 10.69 2.25
C ASP A 84 28.25 11.42 3.03
N TRP A 85 29.47 11.39 2.52
CA TRP A 85 30.60 12.15 3.06
C TRP A 85 30.50 13.64 2.73
N LEU A 86 30.14 14.00 1.49
CA LEU A 86 29.97 15.38 1.04
C LEU A 86 28.70 16.02 1.57
N ARG A 87 27.72 15.26 2.08
CA ARG A 87 26.46 15.78 2.64
C ARG A 87 25.98 17.01 1.86
N PRO A 88 25.66 16.85 0.56
CA PRO A 88 25.70 17.94 -0.43
C PRO A 88 24.87 19.15 -0.01
N TRP A 89 23.73 18.91 0.67
CA TRP A 89 22.90 19.98 1.19
C TRP A 89 23.52 20.73 2.37
N GLN A 90 24.14 20.03 3.32
CA GLN A 90 24.88 20.67 4.42
C GLN A 90 26.08 21.45 3.88
N SER A 91 26.78 20.93 2.87
CA SER A 91 27.90 21.63 2.24
C SER A 91 27.46 22.86 1.44
N LEU A 92 26.30 22.81 0.75
CA LEU A 92 25.73 23.97 0.07
C LEU A 92 25.33 25.07 1.05
N VAL A 93 24.63 24.71 2.14
CA VAL A 93 24.25 25.66 3.19
C VAL A 93 25.50 26.22 3.89
N ALA A 94 26.47 25.37 4.19
CA ALA A 94 27.75 25.75 4.77
C ALA A 94 28.55 26.68 3.85
N ALA A 95 28.57 26.41 2.54
CA ALA A 95 29.17 27.28 1.54
C ALA A 95 28.45 28.62 1.46
N GLY A 96 27.12 28.61 1.51
CA GLY A 96 26.32 29.84 1.64
C GLY A 96 26.74 30.66 2.86
N ILE A 97 26.84 30.04 4.03
CA ILE A 97 27.28 30.69 5.28
C ILE A 97 28.72 31.21 5.18
N ALA A 98 29.64 30.43 4.59
CA ALA A 98 31.04 30.79 4.44
C ALA A 98 31.25 31.98 3.49
N LEU A 99 30.40 32.08 2.46
CA LEU A 99 30.46 33.09 1.41
C LEU A 99 29.52 34.29 1.68
N LEU A 100 28.60 34.16 2.63
CA LEU A 100 27.74 35.25 3.05
C LEU A 100 28.63 36.40 3.59
N PRO A 101 28.40 37.65 3.13
CA PRO A 101 29.15 38.80 3.61
C PRO A 101 28.79 39.06 5.07
N ALA A 102 29.77 38.89 5.95
CA ALA A 102 29.61 39.04 7.40
C ALA A 102 30.36 40.25 7.96
N PHE A 103 31.49 40.62 7.35
CA PHE A 103 32.38 41.69 7.83
C PHE A 103 32.52 42.78 6.78
N ASP A 104 31.70 43.82 6.87
CA ASP A 104 31.80 45.02 6.01
C ASP A 104 31.82 44.70 4.50
N GLY A 105 31.03 43.70 4.09
CA GLY A 105 30.96 43.21 2.71
C GLY A 105 31.93 42.06 2.38
N TYR A 106 32.90 41.75 3.25
CA TYR A 106 33.81 40.62 3.09
C TYR A 106 33.23 39.34 3.69
N SER A 107 33.43 38.23 2.97
CA SER A 107 33.08 36.90 3.45
C SER A 107 34.16 36.36 4.40
N LEU A 108 33.78 35.40 5.24
CA LEU A 108 34.70 34.76 6.18
C LEU A 108 35.81 34.00 5.42
N ALA A 109 35.46 33.42 4.26
CA ALA A 109 36.42 32.75 3.37
C ALA A 109 37.45 33.72 2.78
N THR A 110 37.00 34.91 2.34
CA THR A 110 37.90 35.94 1.82
C THR A 110 38.81 36.52 2.90
N GLY A 111 38.31 36.71 4.13
CA GLY A 111 39.13 37.16 5.26
C GLY A 111 40.21 36.14 5.64
N TRP A 112 39.86 34.86 5.69
CA TRP A 112 40.83 33.78 5.91
C TRP A 112 41.87 33.70 4.78
N GLY A 113 41.43 33.80 3.53
CA GLY A 113 42.33 33.84 2.37
C GLY A 113 43.31 35.01 2.41
N ALA A 114 42.84 36.21 2.81
CA ALA A 114 43.70 37.37 2.99
C ALA A 114 44.73 37.17 4.11
N ALA A 115 44.34 36.58 5.24
CA ALA A 115 45.27 36.28 6.33
C ALA A 115 46.35 35.28 5.92
N LEU A 116 45.99 34.25 5.15
CA LEU A 116 46.96 33.29 4.65
C LEU A 116 47.88 33.88 3.57
N HIS A 117 47.34 34.75 2.72
CA HIS A 117 48.14 35.48 1.73
C HIS A 117 49.15 36.41 2.42
N ASP A 118 48.72 37.12 3.46
CA ASP A 118 49.61 37.96 4.27
C ASP A 118 50.70 37.13 4.96
N ALA A 119 50.35 35.97 5.55
CA ALA A 119 51.33 35.05 6.12
C ALA A 119 52.37 34.57 5.07
N ARG A 120 51.93 34.39 3.81
CA ARG A 120 52.80 33.99 2.70
C ARG A 120 53.76 35.10 2.29
N THR A 121 53.30 36.34 2.26
CA THR A 121 54.10 37.51 1.84
C THR A 121 55.03 38.01 2.95
N THR A 122 54.60 37.90 4.20
CA THR A 122 55.26 38.52 5.36
C THR A 122 56.20 37.56 6.08
N GLU A 123 55.84 36.28 6.22
CA GLU A 123 56.63 35.29 6.96
C GLU A 123 57.37 34.34 6.01
N SER A 124 56.63 33.43 5.37
CA SER A 124 57.16 32.49 4.40
C SER A 124 56.05 31.70 3.72
N ILE A 125 56.36 31.13 2.55
CA ILE A 125 55.51 30.16 1.85
C ILE A 125 55.17 28.98 2.77
N GLY A 126 56.15 28.45 3.50
CA GLY A 126 55.97 27.32 4.42
C GLY A 126 54.98 27.62 5.55
N ALA A 127 55.08 28.79 6.18
CA ALA A 127 54.17 29.20 7.25
C ALA A 127 52.71 29.26 6.77
N ALA A 128 52.48 29.82 5.57
CA ALA A 128 51.15 29.87 4.98
C ALA A 128 50.55 28.47 4.74
N TYR A 129 51.34 27.51 4.25
CA TYR A 129 50.89 26.13 4.06
C TYR A 129 50.61 25.41 5.38
N VAL A 130 51.43 25.63 6.40
CA VAL A 130 51.20 25.06 7.74
C VAL A 130 49.91 25.61 8.34
N LEU A 131 49.65 26.91 8.23
CA LEU A 131 48.41 27.53 8.70
C LEU A 131 47.19 27.03 7.93
N ALA A 132 47.28 26.94 6.60
CA ALA A 132 46.21 26.41 5.76
C ALA A 132 45.90 24.94 6.13
N GLY A 133 46.94 24.11 6.27
CA GLY A 133 46.81 22.71 6.68
C GLY A 133 46.24 22.56 8.08
N ALA A 134 46.67 23.38 9.04
CA ALA A 134 46.14 23.38 10.40
C ALA A 134 44.66 23.78 10.43
N GLY A 135 44.26 24.81 9.67
CA GLY A 135 42.86 25.24 9.54
C GLY A 135 41.97 24.12 8.98
N ILE A 136 42.39 23.48 7.88
CA ILE A 136 41.67 22.35 7.29
C ILE A 136 41.62 21.17 8.25
N GLY A 137 42.74 20.80 8.88
CA GLY A 137 42.82 19.69 9.81
C GLY A 137 41.91 19.86 11.04
N MET A 138 41.90 21.07 11.61
CA MET A 138 41.03 21.40 12.74
C MET A 138 39.56 21.38 12.32
N ALA A 139 39.22 21.96 11.17
CA ALA A 139 37.86 21.94 10.66
C ALA A 139 37.37 20.51 10.36
N LEU A 140 38.23 19.63 9.84
CA LEU A 140 37.93 18.21 9.63
C LEU A 140 37.66 17.46 10.94
N LEU A 141 38.47 17.72 11.97
CA LEU A 141 38.28 17.15 13.30
C LEU A 141 36.92 17.56 13.88
N LEU A 142 36.54 18.83 13.73
CA LEU A 142 35.25 19.33 14.19
C LEU A 142 34.08 18.83 13.31
N ASP A 143 34.28 18.65 12.00
CA ASP A 143 33.24 18.22 11.05
C ASP A 143 32.76 16.78 11.32
N ARG A 144 33.60 15.95 11.96
CA ARG A 144 33.20 14.61 12.43
C ARG A 144 32.01 14.64 13.39
N THR A 145 31.73 15.77 14.04
CA THR A 145 30.54 15.94 14.89
C THR A 145 29.23 16.06 14.10
N GLY A 146 29.30 16.24 12.77
CA GLY A 146 28.16 16.31 11.87
C GLY A 146 27.34 17.61 11.98
N ARG A 147 27.88 18.64 12.62
CA ARG A 147 27.23 19.94 12.82
C ARG A 147 27.50 20.87 11.64
N LEU A 148 26.55 21.77 11.34
CA LEU A 148 26.65 22.73 10.22
C LEU A 148 27.79 23.75 10.37
N LEU A 149 28.07 24.20 11.60
CA LEU A 149 29.10 25.22 11.85
C LEU A 149 30.52 24.73 11.53
N PRO A 150 30.97 23.54 12.02
CA PRO A 150 32.20 22.90 11.54
C PRO A 150 32.30 22.73 10.04
N ARG A 151 31.20 22.36 9.38
CA ARG A 151 31.11 22.24 7.93
C ARG A 151 31.38 23.58 7.23
N ALA A 152 30.80 24.67 7.74
CA ALA A 152 31.03 26.02 7.23
C ALA A 152 32.49 26.44 7.41
N LEU A 153 33.11 26.12 8.54
CA LEU A 153 34.53 26.35 8.77
C LEU A 153 35.40 25.54 7.81
N LEU A 154 35.05 24.28 7.56
CA LEU A 154 35.77 23.44 6.60
C LEU A 154 35.72 24.01 5.20
N VAL A 155 34.54 24.42 4.73
CA VAL A 155 34.38 25.08 3.43
C VAL A 155 35.15 26.39 3.38
N THR A 156 35.07 27.21 4.43
CA THR A 156 35.85 28.45 4.56
C THR A 156 37.35 28.20 4.45
N SER A 157 37.87 27.22 5.20
CA SER A 157 39.28 26.87 5.20
C SER A 157 39.74 26.34 3.85
N MET A 158 38.94 25.51 3.18
CA MET A 158 39.26 25.02 1.84
C MET A 158 39.25 26.14 0.79
N VAL A 159 38.21 26.99 0.79
CA VAL A 159 38.09 28.10 -0.16
C VAL A 159 39.19 29.14 0.07
N GLY A 160 39.48 29.51 1.33
CA GLY A 160 40.55 30.45 1.63
C GLY A 160 41.94 29.89 1.34
N ALA A 161 42.15 28.58 1.46
CA ALA A 161 43.43 27.94 1.10
C ALA A 161 43.75 28.05 -0.41
N LEU A 162 42.74 28.21 -1.28
CA LEU A 162 42.97 28.47 -2.70
C LEU A 162 43.74 29.78 -2.93
N GLY A 163 43.60 30.76 -2.03
CA GLY A 163 44.33 32.04 -2.12
C GLY A 163 45.84 31.92 -1.87
N VAL A 164 46.30 30.78 -1.33
CA VAL A 164 47.72 30.49 -1.07
C VAL A 164 48.35 29.67 -2.18
N MET A 165 47.57 28.88 -2.92
CA MET A 165 48.10 27.94 -3.90
C MET A 165 48.69 28.67 -5.11
N ASP A 166 50.01 28.59 -5.28
CA ASP A 166 50.66 28.90 -6.55
C ASP A 166 51.04 27.60 -7.26
N TRP A 167 50.76 27.53 -8.57
CA TRP A 167 51.16 26.38 -9.39
C TRP A 167 52.68 26.15 -9.39
N TRP A 168 53.48 27.20 -9.15
CA TRP A 168 54.95 27.09 -9.09
C TRP A 168 55.47 26.56 -7.74
N ASP A 169 54.65 26.51 -6.69
CA ASP A 169 55.09 26.10 -5.35
C ASP A 169 55.68 24.69 -5.26
N PRO A 170 55.14 23.66 -5.95
CA PRO A 170 55.75 22.34 -5.96
C PRO A 170 57.18 22.39 -6.53
N PHE A 171 57.41 23.20 -7.56
CA PHE A 171 58.73 23.37 -8.16
C PHE A 171 59.66 24.14 -7.22
N LEU A 172 59.18 25.22 -6.61
CA LEU A 172 59.96 25.97 -5.63
C LEU A 172 60.32 25.09 -4.41
N MET A 173 59.42 24.24 -3.93
CA MET A 173 59.69 23.31 -2.83
C MET A 173 60.65 22.18 -3.22
N LEU A 174 60.57 21.64 -4.44
CA LEU A 174 61.49 20.59 -4.91
C LEU A 174 62.87 21.11 -5.31
N THR A 175 62.93 22.30 -5.90
CA THR A 175 64.13 22.80 -6.60
C THR A 175 64.77 24.00 -5.90
N GLY A 176 64.05 24.69 -5.01
CA GLY A 176 64.50 25.94 -4.38
C GLY A 176 64.52 27.15 -5.31
N VAL A 177 64.09 27.01 -6.57
CA VAL A 177 64.18 28.07 -7.58
C VAL A 177 62.92 28.95 -7.56
N SER A 178 63.10 30.24 -7.27
CA SER A 178 62.08 31.25 -7.51
C SER A 178 62.02 31.61 -8.99
N ARG A 179 60.79 31.81 -9.49
CA ARG A 179 60.47 32.32 -10.83
C ARG A 179 61.13 33.67 -11.12
#